data_AF-A0A3P5WXH1-F1
#
_entry.id   AF-A0A3P5WXH1-F1
#
_cell.length_a   1.000
_cell.length_b   1.000
_cell.length_c   1.000
_cell.angle_alpha   90.00
_cell.angle_beta   90.00
_cell.angle_gamma   90.00
#
_symmetry.space_group_name_H-M   'P 1'
#
loop_
_entity.id
_entity.type
_entity.pdbx_description
1 polymer ?
#
loop_
_entity_poly.entity_id
_entity_poly.type
_entity_poly.pdbx_seq_one_letter_code
_entity_poly.pdbx_strand_id
1 'polypeptide(L)'
;MPTEPTFIRPDPQRVYVAIYEHPHGTDVRVFANEDQAMCWRTGLAKEWWSDAFEDDPPPDDEIGEEYFERMLERDEFFSTVQRDIETGDHTPADQAGLGPSADTGSSA
;
A
#
# COMPACT_ATOMS: atom_id res chain seq x y z
N MET A 1 -45.69 -3.40 0.62
CA MET A 1 -44.61 -2.47 0.25
C MET A 1 -43.30 -3.23 0.40
N PRO A 2 -42.60 -3.61 -0.67
CA PRO A 2 -41.24 -4.10 -0.54
C PRO A 2 -40.33 -2.89 -0.28
N THR A 3 -39.66 -2.89 0.87
CA THR A 3 -38.58 -1.97 1.20
C THR A 3 -37.39 -2.33 0.31
N GLU A 4 -37.03 -1.46 -0.63
CA GLU A 4 -35.76 -1.60 -1.34
C GLU A 4 -34.61 -1.61 -0.31
N PRO A 5 -33.70 -2.60 -0.36
CA PRO A 5 -32.52 -2.57 0.47
C PRO A 5 -31.64 -1.43 -0.01
N THR A 6 -31.48 -0.40 0.82
CA THR A 6 -30.45 0.62 0.63
C THR A 6 -29.10 -0.08 0.64
N PHE A 7 -28.54 -0.33 -0.54
CA PHE A 7 -27.15 -0.76 -0.68
C PHE A 7 -26.27 0.40 -0.21
N ILE A 8 -25.87 0.36 1.07
CA ILE A 8 -24.83 1.23 1.58
C ILE A 8 -23.53 0.72 0.96
N ARG A 9 -23.10 1.37 -0.14
CA ARG A 9 -21.73 1.21 -0.62
C ARG A 9 -20.82 1.75 0.49
N PRO A 10 -19.89 0.96 1.03
CA PRO A 10 -18.92 1.50 1.97
C PRO A 10 -18.16 2.63 1.27
N ASP A 11 -17.89 3.71 2.00
CA ASP A 11 -16.99 4.75 1.52
C ASP A 11 -15.67 4.11 1.05
N PRO A 12 -15.12 4.55 -0.08
CA PRO A 12 -13.94 3.93 -0.63
C PRO A 12 -12.79 4.07 0.37
N GLN A 13 -12.09 2.96 0.63
CA GLN A 13 -11.02 2.94 1.61
C GLN A 13 -9.84 3.78 1.11
N ARG A 14 -9.52 4.83 1.86
CA ARG A 14 -8.39 5.71 1.57
C ARG A 14 -7.07 5.07 1.99
N VAL A 15 -6.06 5.21 1.14
CA VAL A 15 -4.70 4.72 1.31
C VAL A 15 -3.67 5.76 0.88
N TYR A 16 -2.42 5.56 1.30
CA TYR A 16 -1.28 6.39 0.97
C TYR A 16 -0.27 5.55 0.22
N VAL A 17 0.00 5.92 -1.03
CA VAL A 17 0.98 5.27 -1.88
C VAL A 17 2.28 6.04 -1.75
N ALA A 18 3.29 5.41 -1.17
CA ALA A 18 4.64 5.92 -1.10
C ALA A 18 5.46 5.37 -2.27
N ILE A 19 6.19 6.25 -2.93
CA ILE A 19 6.95 6.00 -4.14
C ILE A 19 8.37 6.49 -3.89
N TYR A 20 9.34 5.60 -3.96
CA TYR A 20 10.75 5.90 -3.91
C TYR A 20 11.36 5.64 -5.29
N GLU A 21 11.85 6.69 -5.95
CA GLU A 21 12.49 6.61 -7.25
C GLU A 21 13.99 6.79 -7.09
N HIS A 22 14.76 5.87 -7.68
CA HIS A 22 16.21 5.85 -7.59
C HIS A 22 16.83 5.33 -8.91
N PRO A 23 18.14 5.50 -9.15
CA PRO A 23 18.78 5.17 -10.43
C PRO A 23 18.61 3.72 -10.91
N HIS A 24 18.25 2.81 -10.01
CA HIS A 24 18.07 1.39 -10.30
C HIS A 24 16.61 0.95 -10.45
N GLY A 25 15.65 1.84 -10.19
CA GLY A 25 14.23 1.52 -10.29
C GLY A 25 13.33 2.38 -9.41
N THR A 26 12.12 1.88 -9.21
CA THR A 26 11.10 2.52 -8.38
C THR A 26 10.54 1.50 -7.40
N ASP A 27 10.64 1.80 -6.11
CA ASP A 27 10.01 1.05 -5.05
C ASP A 27 8.68 1.70 -4.67
N VAL A 28 7.61 0.90 -4.66
CA VAL A 28 6.26 1.38 -4.32
C VAL A 28 5.71 0.60 -3.14
N ARG A 29 5.21 1.31 -2.13
CA ARG A 29 4.50 0.71 -0.98
C ARG A 29 3.19 1.43 -0.70
N VAL A 30 2.21 0.68 -0.23
CA VAL A 30 0.87 1.20 0.10
C VAL A 30 0.64 1.07 1.60
N PHE A 31 0.23 2.17 2.22
CA PHE A 31 -0.03 2.28 3.65
C PHE A 31 -1.47 2.72 3.93
N ALA A 32 -1.99 2.31 5.09
CA ALA A 32 -3.33 2.70 5.52
C ALA A 32 -3.40 4.15 6.00
N ASN A 33 -2.27 4.71 6.44
CA ASN A 33 -2.15 6.08 6.94
C ASN A 33 -0.85 6.74 6.43
N GLU A 34 -0.84 8.06 6.46
CA GLU A 34 0.28 8.88 5.99
C GLU A 34 1.51 8.71 6.88
N ASP A 35 1.31 8.62 8.20
CA ASP A 35 2.39 8.48 9.16
C ASP A 35 3.26 7.25 8.86
N GLN A 36 2.65 6.12 8.48
CA GLN A 36 3.39 4.93 8.07
C GLN A 36 4.23 5.14 6.80
N ALA A 37 3.71 5.91 5.84
CA ALA A 37 4.46 6.28 4.64
C ALA A 37 5.67 7.15 5.00
N MET A 38 5.49 8.11 5.91
CA MET A 38 6.57 8.97 6.41
C MET A 38 7.58 8.17 7.25
N CYS A 39 7.14 7.22 8.07
CA CYS A 39 8.04 6.31 8.78
C CYS A 39 8.88 5.48 7.81
N TRP A 40 8.31 5.07 6.67
CA TRP A 40 9.08 4.37 5.64
C TRP A 40 10.12 5.29 5.00
N ARG A 41 9.78 6.56 4.71
CA ARG A 41 10.74 7.59 4.27
C ARG A 41 11.92 7.74 5.21
N THR A 42 11.64 7.92 6.50
CA THR A 42 12.67 8.01 7.55
C THR A 42 13.50 6.74 7.64
N GLY A 43 12.87 5.57 7.50
CA GLY A 43 13.56 4.28 7.47
C GLY A 43 14.57 4.16 6.33
N LEU A 44 14.17 4.56 5.11
CA LEU A 44 15.07 4.61 3.95
C LEU A 44 16.24 5.57 4.21
N ALA A 45 15.94 6.78 4.65
CA ALA A 45 16.97 7.78 4.91
C ALA A 45 18.01 7.27 5.93
N LYS A 46 17.57 6.63 7.02
CA LYS A 46 18.47 6.04 8.02
C LYS A 46 19.33 4.90 7.49
N GLU A 47 18.73 4.04 6.66
CA GLU A 47 19.43 2.88 6.09
C GLU A 47 20.54 3.32 5.14
N TRP A 48 20.27 4.35 4.34
CA TRP A 48 21.17 4.82 3.28
C TRP A 48 22.03 6.02 3.67
N TRP A 49 21.78 6.66 4.82
CA TRP A 49 22.52 7.85 5.24
C TRP A 49 24.03 7.61 5.26
N SER A 50 24.48 6.54 5.92
CA SER A 50 25.91 6.24 6.06
C SER A 50 26.60 5.79 4.76
N ASP A 51 25.83 5.42 3.72
CA ASP A 51 26.37 5.11 2.40
C ASP A 51 26.42 6.38 1.52
N ALA A 52 25.45 7.27 1.70
CA ALA A 52 25.33 8.51 0.95
C ALA A 52 26.24 9.64 1.46
N PHE A 53 26.41 9.74 2.78
CA PHE A 53 27.02 10.85 3.49
C PHE A 53 27.99 10.35 4.57
N GLU A 54 29.09 11.08 4.75
CA GLU A 54 30.07 10.81 5.82
C GLU A 54 29.71 11.53 7.14
N ASP A 55 28.69 12.39 7.12
CA ASP A 55 28.22 13.17 8.27
C ASP A 55 27.34 12.36 9.23
N ASP A 56 27.24 12.79 10.48
CA ASP A 56 26.30 12.22 11.44
C ASP A 56 24.84 12.44 11.00
N PRO A 57 23.97 11.43 11.12
CA PRO A 57 22.58 11.55 10.73
C PRO A 57 21.81 12.54 11.61
N PRO A 58 20.92 13.36 11.01
CA PRO A 58 19.92 14.17 11.71
C PRO A 58 18.99 13.31 12.58
N PRO A 59 18.21 13.92 13.48
CA PRO A 59 17.19 13.19 14.24
C PRO A 59 16.09 12.62 13.33
N ASP A 60 15.39 11.59 13.83
CA ASP A 60 14.42 10.78 13.09
C ASP A 60 13.30 11.58 12.38
N ASP A 61 12.91 12.69 12.98
CA ASP A 61 11.88 13.61 12.49
C ASP A 61 12.36 14.46 11.31
N GLU A 62 13.67 14.68 11.16
CA GLU A 62 14.27 15.54 10.15
C GLU A 62 15.02 14.75 9.06
N ILE A 63 15.62 13.61 9.40
CA ILE A 63 16.48 12.82 8.50
C ILE A 63 15.78 12.42 7.20
N GLY A 64 14.49 12.11 7.27
CA GLY A 64 13.70 11.73 6.11
C GLY A 64 13.49 12.88 5.12
N GLU A 65 13.39 14.12 5.60
CA GLU A 65 13.30 15.29 4.72
C GLU A 65 14.69 15.63 4.17
N GLU A 66 15.67 15.76 5.05
CA GLU A 66 17.02 16.20 4.71
C GLU A 66 17.75 15.26 3.75
N TYR A 67 17.57 13.94 3.90
CA TYR A 67 18.14 12.96 2.98
C TYR A 67 17.61 13.19 1.56
N PHE A 68 16.28 13.25 1.41
CA PHE A 68 15.66 13.37 0.09
C PHE A 68 15.88 14.76 -0.53
N GLU A 69 15.94 15.83 0.28
CA GLU A 69 16.30 17.16 -0.22
C GLU A 69 17.70 17.20 -0.85
N ARG A 70 18.68 16.55 -0.21
CA ARG A 70 20.04 16.42 -0.78
C ARG A 70 20.09 15.48 -1.98
N MET A 71 19.26 14.45 -1.97
CA MET A 71 19.21 13.45 -3.04
C MET A 71 18.52 13.94 -4.33
N LEU A 72 17.80 15.06 -4.29
CA LEU A 72 17.24 15.69 -5.50
C LEU A 72 18.33 16.02 -6.54
N GLU A 73 19.56 16.32 -6.11
CA GLU A 73 20.69 16.56 -7.02
C GLU A 73 21.21 15.27 -7.69
N ARG A 74 20.80 14.10 -7.19
CA ARG A 74 21.28 12.77 -7.60
C ARG A 74 20.19 11.92 -8.25
N ASP A 75 19.12 12.56 -8.72
CA ASP A 75 17.95 11.92 -9.35
C ASP A 75 17.25 10.89 -8.44
N GLU A 76 17.35 11.05 -7.12
CA GLU A 76 16.71 10.21 -6.11
C GLU A 76 15.63 11.01 -5.36
N PHE A 77 14.41 10.50 -5.34
CA PHE A 77 13.29 11.23 -4.75
C PHE A 77 12.23 10.33 -4.12
N PHE A 78 11.53 10.89 -3.15
CA PHE A 78 10.43 10.25 -2.44
C PHE A 78 9.15 11.06 -2.60
N SER A 79 8.06 10.38 -2.93
CA SER A 79 6.74 10.99 -3.10
C SER A 79 5.67 10.17 -2.41
N THR A 80 4.66 10.85 -1.85
CA THR A 80 3.47 10.20 -1.29
C THR A 80 2.23 10.72 -2.02
N VAL A 81 1.34 9.80 -2.38
CA VAL A 81 0.09 10.11 -3.08
C VAL A 81 -1.06 9.44 -2.38
N GLN A 82 -2.04 10.24 -1.96
CA GLN A 82 -3.28 9.73 -1.40
C GLN A 82 -4.17 9.18 -2.51
N ARG A 83 -4.69 7.97 -2.33
CA ARG A 83 -5.58 7.29 -3.29
C ARG A 83 -6.69 6.56 -2.57
N ASP A 84 -7.79 6.35 -3.27
CA ASP A 84 -8.91 5.56 -2.81
C ASP A 84 -8.83 4.18 -3.48
N ILE A 85 -9.02 3.11 -2.71
CA ILE A 85 -9.06 1.74 -3.24
C ILE A 85 -10.29 1.61 -4.14
N GLU A 86 -10.08 1.10 -5.35
CA GLU A 86 -11.18 0.80 -6.26
C GLU A 86 -11.99 -0.38 -5.71
N THR A 87 -13.24 -0.10 -5.33
CA THR A 87 -14.22 -1.13 -5.01
C THR A 87 -14.92 -1.54 -6.30
N GLY A 88 -14.34 -2.49 -7.03
CA GLY A 88 -15.11 -3.20 -8.05
C GLY A 88 -16.29 -3.89 -7.36
N ASP A 89 -17.48 -3.86 -7.98
CA ASP A 89 -18.57 -4.78 -7.63
C ASP A 89 -18.07 -6.20 -7.99
N HIS A 90 -17.16 -6.73 -7.17
CA HIS A 90 -16.74 -8.13 -7.21
C HIS A 90 -17.96 -8.91 -6.75
N THR A 91 -18.88 -9.13 -7.69
CA THR A 91 -19.87 -10.18 -7.57
C THR A 91 -19.04 -11.43 -7.31
N PRO A 92 -19.14 -12.05 -6.12
CA PRO A 92 -18.45 -13.30 -5.87
C PRO A 92 -18.84 -14.22 -7.01
N ALA A 93 -17.87 -14.73 -7.78
CA ALA A 93 -18.15 -15.73 -8.78
C ALA A 93 -18.90 -16.84 -8.04
N ASP A 94 -20.16 -17.04 -8.45
CA ASP A 94 -21.12 -17.93 -7.82
C ASP A 94 -20.43 -19.26 -7.51
N GLN A 95 -20.10 -19.52 -6.24
CA GLN A 95 -19.60 -20.81 -5.79
C GLN A 95 -20.75 -21.83 -5.74
N ALA A 96 -21.65 -21.81 -6.72
CA ALA A 96 -22.65 -22.84 -6.95
C ALA A 96 -22.15 -23.75 -8.09
N GLY A 97 -21.17 -24.60 -7.79
CA GLY A 97 -20.60 -25.44 -8.84
C GLY A 97 -19.82 -26.67 -8.43
N LEU A 98 -19.76 -27.06 -7.16
CA LEU A 98 -19.18 -28.36 -6.77
C LEU A 98 -19.97 -28.96 -5.61
N GLY A 99 -21.21 -29.36 -5.89
CA GLY A 99 -21.84 -30.42 -5.12
C GLY A 99 -21.30 -31.77 -5.60
N PRO A 100 -20.61 -32.57 -4.77
CA PRO A 100 -20.54 -33.99 -5.04
C PRO A 100 -21.94 -34.56 -4.79
N SER A 101 -22.62 -34.93 -5.88
CA SER A 101 -23.87 -35.69 -5.83
C SER A 101 -23.68 -36.91 -4.93
N ALA A 102 -24.41 -36.93 -3.82
CA ALA A 102 -24.61 -38.15 -3.06
C ALA A 102 -25.46 -39.09 -3.93
N ASP A 103 -24.85 -40.15 -4.45
CA ASP A 103 -25.61 -41.28 -4.99
C ASP A 103 -25.50 -42.48 -4.02
N THR A 104 -26.52 -42.54 -3.19
CA THR A 104 -27.23 -43.68 -2.62
C THR A 104 -26.75 -45.10 -3.00
N GLY A 105 -26.34 -45.85 -1.97
CA GLY A 105 -26.82 -47.21 -1.67
C GLY A 105 -26.42 -48.37 -2.59
N SER A 106 -25.77 -49.38 -2.01
CA SER A 106 -26.25 -50.75 -2.15
C SER A 106 -25.67 -51.66 -1.06
N SER A 107 -26.57 -52.31 -0.33
CA SER A 107 -26.28 -53.45 0.55
C SER A 107 -25.91 -54.69 -0.26
N ALA A 108 -24.95 -55.48 0.25
CA ALA A 108 -24.95 -56.94 0.23
C ALA A 108 -23.86 -57.45 1.19
#